data_AF-A0A7U9N9K7-F1
#
_entry.id   AF-A0A7U9N9K7-F1
#
_cell.length_a   1.000
_cell.length_b   1.000
_cell.length_c   1.000
_cell.angle_alpha   90.00
_cell.angle_beta   90.00
_cell.angle_gamma   90.00
#
_symmetry.space_group_name_H-M   'P 1'
#
loop_
_entity.id
_entity.type
_entity.pdbx_description
1 polymer ?
#
loop_
_entity_poly.entity_id
_entity_poly.type
_entity_poly.pdbx_seq_one_letter_code
_entity_poly.pdbx_strand_id
1 'polypeptide(L)' 'MQLVIAEKPSVARSIAEVIGAAENHDGYMEGNGYWC' A
#
# COMPACT_ATOMS: atom_id res chain seq x y z
N MET A 1 -10.80 1.93 -6.86
CA MET A 1 -9.77 1.00 -6.36
C MET A 1 -8.59 1.06 -7.31
N GLN A 2 -7.42 1.42 -6.82
CA GLN A 2 -6.19 1.48 -7.63
C GLN A 2 -5.11 0.60 -6.99
N LEU A 3 -4.43 -0.19 -7.81
CA LEU A 3 -3.35 -1.08 -7.38
C LEU A 3 -1.99 -0.39 -7.61
N VAL A 4 -1.15 -0.41 -6.58
CA VAL A 4 0.21 0.08 -6.59
C VAL A 4 1.13 -1.13 -6.44
N ILE A 5 2.08 -1.30 -7.35
CA ILE A 5 3.10 -2.35 -7.26
C ILE A 5 4.45 -1.66 -7.16
N ALA A 6 5.21 -2.00 -6.11
CA ALA A 6 6.53 -1.47 -5.87
C ALA A 6 7.62 -2.53 -6.09
N GLU A 7 8.85 -2.09 -6.35
CA GLU A 7 10.01 -2.98 -6.57
C GLU A 7 10.41 -3.81 -5.34
N LYS A 8 10.02 -3.36 -4.13
CA LYS A 8 10.33 -4.00 -2.86
C LYS A 8 9.31 -3.61 -1.78
N PRO A 9 9.10 -4.44 -0.74
CA PRO A 9 8.09 -4.20 0.29
C PRO A 9 8.27 -2.88 1.05
N SER A 10 9.52 -2.44 1.26
CA SER A 10 9.77 -1.17 1.95
C SER A 10 9.28 0.05 1.17
N VAL A 11 9.31 0.00 -0.18
CA VAL A 11 8.80 1.10 -1.02
C VAL A 11 7.28 1.10 -1.04
N ALA A 12 6.63 -0.06 -1.13
CA ALA A 12 5.18 -0.17 -1.01
C ALA A 12 4.69 0.46 0.30
N ARG A 13 5.36 0.14 1.42
CA ARG A 13 5.03 0.67 2.74
C ARG A 13 5.20 2.20 2.84
N SER A 14 6.29 2.76 2.33
CA SER A 14 6.46 4.22 2.28
C SER A 14 5.42 4.93 1.42
N ILE A 15 4.99 4.31 0.31
CA ILE A 15 3.92 4.86 -0.54
C ILE A 15 2.58 4.76 0.19
N ALA A 16 2.30 3.63 0.84
CA ALA A 16 1.09 3.38 1.61
C ALA A 16 0.86 4.44 2.69
N GLU A 17 1.93 4.83 3.41
CA GLU A 17 1.90 5.89 4.42
C GLU A 17 1.50 7.26 3.85
N VAL A 18 1.93 7.58 2.63
CA VAL A 18 1.63 8.87 1.98
C VAL A 18 0.20 8.90 1.42
N ILE A 19 -0.25 7.79 0.83
CA ILE A 19 -1.57 7.71 0.18
C ILE A 19 -2.70 7.35 1.16
N GLY A 20 -2.38 7.02 2.41
CA GLY A 20 -3.37 6.67 3.43
C GLY A 20 -3.85 5.22 3.36
N ALA A 21 -3.03 4.31 2.83
CA ALA A 21 -3.28 2.87 2.84
C ALA A 21 -2.66 2.22 4.08
N ALA A 22 -3.23 2.49 5.25
CA ALA A 22 -2.64 2.12 6.54
C ALA A 22 -3.06 0.74 7.08
N GLU A 23 -4.07 0.09 6.49
CA GLU A 23 -4.55 -1.21 6.93
C GLU A 23 -3.63 -2.31 6.40
N ASN A 24 -3.09 -3.13 7.31
CA ASN A 24 -2.20 -4.22 6.94
C ASN A 24 -2.99 -5.51 6.75
N HIS A 25 -2.77 -6.17 5.63
CA HIS A 25 -3.32 -7.47 5.30
C HIS A 25 -2.18 -8.48 5.05
N ASP A 26 -2.53 -9.75 4.81
CA ASP A 26 -1.57 -10.78 4.47
C ASP A 26 -1.01 -10.55 3.06
N GLY A 27 0.12 -9.85 2.99
CA GLY A 27 0.89 -9.63 1.76
C GLY A 27 0.64 -8.30 1.03
N TYR A 28 -0.22 -7.42 1.53
CA TYR A 28 -0.48 -6.08 0.97
C TYR A 28 -1.05 -5.13 2.03
N MET A 29 -1.08 -3.84 1.72
CA MET A 29 -1.71 -2.79 2.53
C MET A 29 -2.89 -2.18 1.78
N GLU A 30 -3.95 -1.84 2.51
CA GLU A 30 -5.18 -1.25 1.97
C GLU A 30 -5.53 0.05 2.71
N GLY A 31 -6.17 0.97 1.99
CA GLY A 31 -6.84 2.13 2.58
C GLY A 31 -6.92 3.28 1.59
N ASN A 32 -7.82 4.22 1.86
CA ASN A 32 -8.09 5.38 1.00
C ASN A 32 -8.38 5.03 -0.48
N GLY A 33 -8.88 3.81 -0.75
CA GLY A 33 -9.16 3.30 -2.09
C GLY A 33 -7.96 2.76 -2.87
N TYR A 34 -6.82 2.56 -2.20
CA TYR A 34 -5.59 1.99 -2.76
C TYR A 34 -5.25 0.63 -2.14
N TRP A 35 -4.65 -0.23 -2.97
CA TRP A 35 -3.96 -1.45 -2.56
C TRP A 35 -2.49 -1.32 -2.94
N CYS A 36 -1.58 -1.57 -2.02
CA CYS A 36 -0.13 -1.41 -2.19
C CYS A 36 0.67 -2.58 -1.61
#